data_AF-A0A2X1WC90-F1
#
_entry.id   AF-A0A2X1WC90-F1
#
_cell.length_a   1.000
_cell.length_b   1.000
_cell.length_c   1.000
_cell.angle_alpha   90.00
_cell.angle_beta   90.00
_cell.angle_gamma   90.00
#
_symmetry.space_group_name_H-M   'P 1'
#
loop_
_entity.id
_entity.type
_entity.pdbx_description
1 polymer ?
#
loop_
_entity_poly.entity_id
_entity_poly.type
_entity_poly.pdbx_seq_one_letter_code
_entity_poly.pdbx_strand_id
1 'polypeptide(L)'
;MKKSLVFMSLVALALTGCSSEPSINLNNLAQQRAELIRQELPYLAQQGMVIKDVYAKGPRVVMTFADMRLERERNEFVNSFCQVPGIAKLLDVGLQYEFKNLDGTSRILTEDDC
;
A
#
# COMPACT_ATOMS: atom_id res chain seq x y z
N MET A 1 10.19 71.12 5.77
CA MET A 1 10.64 70.67 4.43
C MET A 1 11.90 69.83 4.58
N LYS A 2 11.85 68.53 4.28
CA LYS A 2 12.97 67.71 3.75
C LYS A 2 12.52 66.25 3.54
N LYS A 3 12.29 65.95 2.25
CA LYS A 3 12.57 64.73 1.47
C LYS A 3 12.26 63.35 2.07
N SER A 4 11.21 62.78 1.49
CA SER A 4 11.02 61.37 1.10
C SER A 4 12.30 60.57 0.85
N LEU A 5 12.31 59.31 1.27
CA LEU A 5 12.88 58.20 0.50
C LEU A 5 12.30 56.88 1.02
N VAL A 6 11.32 56.38 0.27
CA VAL A 6 10.81 55.01 0.30
C VAL A 6 11.94 54.09 -0.20
N PHE A 7 12.41 53.15 0.63
CA PHE A 7 13.27 52.07 0.17
C PHE A 7 12.40 50.84 -0.14
N MET A 8 12.24 50.63 -1.45
CA MET A 8 11.66 49.44 -2.05
C MET A 8 12.54 48.21 -1.86
N SER A 9 11.87 47.09 -1.63
CA SER A 9 12.15 45.74 -2.14
C SER A 9 13.60 45.25 -2.25
N LEU A 10 13.92 44.27 -1.43
CA LEU A 10 14.71 43.09 -1.82
C LEU A 10 14.14 41.87 -1.07
N VAL A 11 13.06 41.30 -1.60
CA VAL A 11 12.68 39.92 -1.28
C VAL A 11 12.86 39.12 -2.56
N ALA A 12 14.04 38.52 -2.71
CA ALA A 12 14.29 37.48 -3.68
C ALA A 12 14.89 36.28 -2.94
N LEU A 13 14.11 35.68 -2.06
CA LEU A 13 14.30 34.29 -1.64
C LEU A 13 13.52 33.40 -2.62
N ALA A 14 14.01 33.34 -3.85
CA ALA A 14 13.64 32.31 -4.81
C ALA A 14 14.79 31.30 -4.90
N LEU A 15 15.13 30.67 -3.79
CA LEU A 15 15.87 29.42 -3.80
C LEU A 15 14.82 28.32 -3.89
N THR A 16 14.50 27.97 -5.13
CA THR A 16 14.27 26.60 -5.57
C THR A 16 13.52 25.74 -4.56
N GLY A 17 12.18 25.78 -4.63
CA GLY A 17 11.39 24.66 -4.16
C GLY A 17 11.79 23.42 -4.94
N CYS A 18 12.73 22.64 -4.41
CA CYS A 18 12.81 21.22 -4.71
C CYS A 18 11.57 20.58 -4.09
N SER A 19 10.42 20.76 -4.74
CA SER A 19 9.29 19.85 -4.56
C SER A 19 9.63 18.57 -5.31
N SER A 20 10.65 17.87 -4.82
CA SER A 20 10.66 16.43 -4.97
C SER A 20 9.54 15.95 -4.06
N GLU A 21 8.38 15.66 -4.66
CA GLU A 21 7.40 14.80 -3.99
C GLU A 21 8.17 13.63 -3.36
N PRO A 22 7.91 13.30 -2.10
CA PRO A 22 8.62 12.20 -1.46
C PRO A 22 8.36 10.94 -2.29
N SER A 23 9.38 10.49 -3.03
CA SER A 23 9.27 9.30 -3.86
C SER A 23 8.97 8.13 -2.94
N ILE A 24 7.75 7.60 -3.04
CA ILE A 24 7.31 6.48 -2.21
C ILE A 24 8.19 5.29 -2.57
N ASN A 25 8.97 4.81 -1.60
CA ASN A 25 9.73 3.58 -1.78
C ASN A 25 8.75 2.40 -1.63
N LEU A 26 8.24 1.90 -2.75
CA LEU A 26 7.23 0.84 -2.78
C LEU A 26 7.72 -0.47 -2.15
N ASN A 27 9.02 -0.76 -2.19
CA ASN A 27 9.57 -1.95 -1.56
C ASN A 27 9.46 -1.85 -0.03
N ASN A 28 9.84 -0.70 0.53
CA ASN A 28 9.71 -0.45 1.96
C ASN A 28 8.23 -0.43 2.37
N LEU A 29 7.36 0.16 1.55
CA LEU A 29 5.92 0.17 1.79
C LEU A 29 5.36 -1.25 1.81
N ALA A 30 5.68 -2.08 0.82
CA ALA A 30 5.26 -3.48 0.78
C ALA A 30 5.73 -4.25 2.03
N GLN A 31 6.98 -4.05 2.45
CA GLN A 31 7.52 -4.70 3.64
C GLN A 31 6.79 -4.27 4.92
N GLN A 32 6.51 -2.98 5.09
CA GLN A 32 5.74 -2.46 6.22
C GLN A 32 4.31 -3.01 6.21
N ARG A 33 3.65 -3.05 5.05
CA ARG A 33 2.30 -3.63 4.92
C ARG A 33 2.28 -5.11 5.25
N ALA A 34 3.26 -5.88 4.78
CA ALA A 34 3.39 -7.30 5.10
C ALA A 34 3.58 -7.52 6.62
N GLU A 35 4.39 -6.71 7.29
CA GLU A 35 4.57 -6.76 8.75
C GLU A 35 3.28 -6.47 9.51
N LEU A 36 2.56 -5.41 9.12
CA LEU A 36 1.28 -5.06 9.75
C LEU A 36 0.26 -6.18 9.58
N ILE A 37 0.14 -6.76 8.38
CA ILE A 37 -0.79 -7.89 8.16
C ILE A 37 -0.36 -9.12 8.97
N ARG A 38 0.94 -9.37 9.13
CA ARG A 38 1.44 -10.47 9.98
C ARG A 38 0.96 -10.36 11.43
N GLN A 39 0.89 -9.15 11.96
CA GLN A 39 0.41 -8.88 13.32
C GLN A 39 -1.09 -9.15 13.46
N GLU A 40 -1.86 -9.01 12.38
CA GLU A 40 -3.31 -9.24 12.33
C GLU A 40 -3.69 -10.71 12.05
N LEU A 41 -2.74 -11.59 11.72
CA LEU A 41 -3.04 -12.99 11.37
C LEU A 41 -3.85 -13.75 12.43
N PRO A 42 -3.58 -13.62 13.75
CA PRO A 42 -4.39 -14.30 14.75
C PRO A 42 -5.87 -13.87 14.72
N TYR A 43 -6.14 -12.60 14.41
CA TYR A 43 -7.49 -12.08 14.29
C TYR A 43 -8.16 -12.57 13.00
N LEU A 44 -7.44 -12.55 11.86
CA LEU A 44 -7.96 -13.08 10.60
C LEU A 44 -8.29 -14.57 10.69
N ALA A 45 -7.48 -15.35 11.42
CA ALA A 45 -7.76 -16.77 11.67
C ALA A 45 -9.07 -16.99 12.43
N GLN A 46 -9.41 -16.11 13.39
CA GLN A 46 -10.70 -16.18 14.10
C GLN A 46 -11.89 -15.89 13.18
N GLN A 47 -11.68 -15.16 12.08
CA GLN A 47 -12.69 -14.92 11.04
C GLN A 47 -12.76 -16.02 9.98
N GLY A 48 -12.07 -17.15 10.18
CA GLY A 48 -12.04 -18.26 9.24
C GLY A 48 -11.02 -18.09 8.11
N MET A 49 -10.16 -17.06 8.16
CA MET A 49 -9.10 -16.88 7.17
C MET A 49 -7.76 -17.40 7.68
N VAL A 50 -7.39 -18.60 7.25
CA VAL A 50 -6.10 -19.18 7.61
C VAL A 50 -5.06 -18.83 6.56
N ILE A 51 -4.19 -17.87 6.89
CA ILE A 51 -3.06 -17.45 6.06
C ILE A 51 -1.79 -18.08 6.65
N LYS A 52 -1.07 -18.83 5.83
CA LYS A 52 0.17 -19.52 6.19
C LYS A 52 1.34 -18.55 6.31
N ASP A 53 1.44 -17.60 5.40
CA ASP A 53 2.58 -16.70 5.31
C ASP A 53 2.20 -15.37 4.63
N VAL A 54 2.86 -14.29 5.06
CA VAL A 54 2.74 -12.96 4.48
C VAL A 54 4.11 -12.29 4.40
N TYR A 55 4.54 -11.96 3.19
CA TYR A 55 5.86 -11.37 2.94
C TYR A 55 5.81 -10.35 1.80
N ALA A 56 6.89 -9.59 1.65
CA ALA A 56 7.04 -8.64 0.54
C ALA A 56 8.01 -9.18 -0.53
N LYS A 57 7.71 -8.90 -1.80
CA LYS A 57 8.57 -9.21 -2.95
C LYS A 57 8.58 -8.03 -3.91
N GLY A 58 9.57 -7.14 -3.77
CA GLY A 58 9.57 -5.85 -4.47
C GLY A 58 8.38 -4.99 -4.02
N PRO A 59 7.61 -4.36 -4.92
CA PRO A 59 6.46 -3.52 -4.58
C PRO A 59 5.18 -4.33 -4.23
N ARG A 60 5.33 -5.64 -3.97
CA ARG A 60 4.21 -6.57 -3.82
C ARG A 60 4.15 -7.17 -2.43
N VAL A 61 2.95 -7.21 -1.86
CA VAL A 61 2.62 -7.95 -0.64
C VAL A 61 2.03 -9.30 -1.06
N VAL A 62 2.66 -10.40 -0.67
CA VAL A 62 2.22 -11.75 -0.99
C VAL A 62 1.58 -12.37 0.25
N MET A 63 0.36 -12.88 0.11
CA MET A 63 -0.40 -13.58 1.15
C MET A 63 -0.66 -15.02 0.69
N THR A 64 -0.16 -16.01 1.42
CA THR A 64 -0.32 -17.42 1.08
C THR A 64 -1.39 -18.06 1.97
N PHE A 65 -2.52 -18.49 1.40
CA PHE A 65 -3.57 -19.18 2.14
C PHE A 65 -3.15 -20.60 2.53
N ALA A 66 -3.60 -21.05 3.70
CA ALA A 66 -3.23 -22.33 4.29
C ALA A 66 -4.24 -23.46 4.05
N ASP A 67 -5.44 -23.16 3.56
CA ASP A 67 -6.49 -24.16 3.35
C ASP A 67 -7.18 -23.96 2.00
N MET A 68 -7.12 -25.00 1.15
CA MET A 68 -7.79 -25.01 -0.15
C MET A 68 -9.29 -25.26 -0.04
N ARG A 69 -9.78 -25.78 1.08
CA ARG A 69 -11.21 -26.08 1.29
C ARG A 69 -12.05 -24.82 1.50
N LEU A 70 -11.40 -23.70 1.82
CA LEU A 70 -12.01 -22.39 2.05
C LEU A 70 -11.94 -21.50 0.80
N GLU A 71 -12.00 -22.12 -0.38
CA GLU A 71 -11.92 -21.42 -1.66
C GLU A 71 -13.01 -20.35 -1.80
N ARG A 72 -14.22 -20.62 -1.33
CA ARG A 72 -15.34 -19.67 -1.38
C ARG A 72 -15.06 -18.44 -0.53
N GLU A 73 -14.71 -18.65 0.74
CA GLU A 73 -14.41 -17.59 1.72
C GLU A 73 -13.20 -16.77 1.27
N ARG A 74 -12.17 -17.43 0.73
CA ARG A 74 -11.02 -16.77 0.12
C ARG A 74 -11.44 -15.89 -1.06
N ASN A 75 -12.25 -16.42 -1.98
CA ASN A 75 -12.69 -15.65 -3.14
C ASN A 75 -13.56 -14.46 -2.72
N GLU A 76 -14.45 -14.63 -1.74
CA GLU A 76 -15.22 -13.54 -1.14
C GLU A 76 -14.30 -12.49 -0.51
N PHE A 77 -13.29 -12.91 0.26
CA PHE A 77 -12.29 -12.00 0.83
C PHE A 77 -11.55 -11.23 -0.26
N VAL A 78 -10.99 -11.92 -1.26
CA VAL A 78 -10.23 -11.28 -2.35
C VAL A 78 -11.10 -10.32 -3.15
N ASN A 79 -12.36 -10.67 -3.41
CA ASN A 79 -13.30 -9.79 -4.12
C ASN A 79 -13.74 -8.58 -3.28
N SER A 80 -13.76 -8.71 -1.94
CA SER A 80 -14.04 -7.61 -1.03
C SER A 80 -12.82 -6.74 -0.72
N PHE A 81 -11.62 -7.14 -1.15
CA PHE A 81 -10.37 -6.53 -0.70
C PHE A 81 -10.25 -5.04 -1.10
N CYS A 82 -10.78 -4.66 -2.26
CA CYS A 82 -10.85 -3.27 -2.72
C CYS A 82 -11.72 -2.37 -1.82
N GLN A 83 -12.66 -2.97 -1.08
CA GLN A 83 -13.55 -2.25 -0.15
C GLN A 83 -12.87 -1.96 1.19
N VAL A 84 -11.72 -2.58 1.48
CA VAL A 84 -10.95 -2.31 2.69
C VAL A 84 -10.41 -0.87 2.64
N PRO A 85 -10.70 -0.03 3.64
CA PRO A 85 -10.29 1.37 3.63
C PRO A 85 -8.79 1.55 3.38
N GLY A 86 -8.48 2.35 2.35
CA GLY A 86 -7.11 2.69 1.99
C GLY A 86 -6.42 1.71 1.03
N ILE A 87 -6.99 0.52 0.73
CA ILE A 87 -6.40 -0.40 -0.25
C ILE A 87 -6.33 0.24 -1.64
N ALA A 88 -7.42 0.84 -2.13
CA ALA A 88 -7.42 1.50 -3.44
C ALA A 88 -6.32 2.56 -3.58
N LYS A 89 -6.07 3.37 -2.53
CA LYS A 89 -4.98 4.37 -2.52
C LYS A 89 -3.60 3.73 -2.53
N LEU A 90 -3.44 2.57 -1.90
CA LEU A 90 -2.17 1.85 -1.92
C LEU A 90 -1.89 1.26 -3.31
N LEU A 91 -2.93 0.77 -3.98
CA LEU A 91 -2.83 0.26 -5.34
C LEU A 91 -2.51 1.39 -6.35
N ASP A 92 -3.17 2.55 -6.21
CA ASP A 92 -2.97 3.78 -7.02
C ASP A 92 -1.51 4.29 -6.97
N VAL A 93 -0.83 4.15 -5.81
CA VAL A 93 0.61 4.50 -5.72
C VAL A 93 1.54 3.41 -6.27
N GLY A 94 1.01 2.32 -6.81
CA GLY A 94 1.76 1.24 -7.45
C GLY A 94 2.07 0.03 -6.55
N LEU A 95 1.48 -0.07 -5.35
CA LEU A 95 1.58 -1.27 -4.53
C LEU A 95 0.75 -2.40 -5.16
N GLN A 96 1.17 -3.65 -4.99
CA GLN A 96 0.44 -4.82 -5.48
C GLN A 96 0.16 -5.81 -4.35
N TYR A 97 -0.94 -6.54 -4.46
CA TYR A 97 -1.27 -7.65 -3.55
C TYR A 97 -1.37 -8.96 -4.32
N GLU A 98 -0.65 -10.00 -3.90
CA GLU A 98 -0.74 -11.32 -4.50
C GLU A 98 -1.32 -12.32 -3.51
N PHE A 99 -2.44 -12.91 -3.91
CA PHE A 99 -3.19 -13.91 -3.18
C PHE A 99 -2.82 -15.29 -3.71
N LYS A 100 -2.01 -16.03 -2.97
CA LYS A 100 -1.43 -17.31 -3.39
C LYS A 100 -2.07 -18.49 -2.66
N ASN A 101 -2.37 -19.54 -3.40
CA ASN A 101 -2.83 -20.82 -2.88
C ASN A 101 -1.66 -21.80 -2.68
N LEU A 102 -1.91 -22.89 -1.93
CA LEU A 102 -0.91 -23.94 -1.70
C LEU A 102 -0.53 -24.72 -2.96
N ASP A 103 -1.43 -24.80 -3.93
CA ASP A 103 -1.20 -25.42 -5.24
C ASP A 103 -0.33 -24.56 -6.18
N GLY A 104 0.03 -23.34 -5.75
CA GLY A 104 0.85 -22.41 -6.51
C GLY A 104 0.05 -21.46 -7.41
N THR A 105 -1.27 -21.63 -7.53
CA THR A 105 -2.11 -20.65 -8.22
C THR A 105 -2.13 -19.33 -7.45
N SER A 106 -2.17 -18.21 -8.16
CA SER A 106 -2.27 -16.91 -7.54
C SER A 106 -3.09 -15.92 -8.36
N ARG A 107 -3.64 -14.94 -7.66
CA ARG A 107 -4.26 -13.75 -8.24
C ARG A 107 -3.51 -12.53 -7.74
N ILE A 108 -3.09 -11.67 -8.66
CA ILE A 108 -2.49 -10.38 -8.33
C ILE A 108 -3.59 -9.33 -8.47
N LEU A 109 -3.70 -8.48 -7.46
CA LEU A 109 -4.55 -7.31 -7.41
C LEU A 109 -3.67 -6.07 -7.59
N THR A 110 -4.07 -5.23 -8.54
CA THR A 110 -3.44 -4.00 -8.96
C THR A 110 -4.46 -2.86 -8.96
N GLU A 111 -4.04 -1.66 -9.36
CA GLU A 111 -4.95 -0.51 -9.51
C GLU A 111 -6.15 -0.82 -10.42
N ASP A 112 -5.92 -1.53 -11.53
CA ASP A 112 -6.93 -1.86 -12.54
C ASP A 112 -8.08 -2.76 -12.00
N ASP A 113 -7.92 -3.35 -10.81
CA ASP A 113 -8.87 -4.30 -10.25
C ASP A 113 -9.95 -3.68 -9.33
N CYS A 114 -9.82 -2.43 -8.86
CA CYS A 114 -10.57 -1.92 -7.69
C CYS A 114 -11.67 -0.83 -7.86
#